data_AF-A0A9Q3HYQ2-F1
#
_entry.id   AF-A0A9Q3HYQ2-F1
#
_cell.length_a   1.000
_cell.length_b   1.000
_cell.length_c   1.000
_cell.angle_alpha   90.00
_cell.angle_beta   90.00
_cell.angle_gamma   90.00
#
_symmetry.space_group_name_H-M   'P 1'
#
loop_
_entity.id
_entity.type
_entity.pdbx_description
1 polymer ?
#
loop_
_entity_poly.entity_id
_entity_poly.type
_entity_poly.pdbx_seq_one_letter_code
_entity_poly.pdbx_strand_id
1 'polypeptide(L)'
;MQQMTQIRANIQEASGTTALKTPSMKAPDFFDGTQPFKVRSPIQSFQLIFHNEKGTFSEEKKGFLYVTSFHTGRVTKWIEPFVSNPINQDPN
;
A
#
# COMPACT_ATOMS: atom_id res chain seq x y z
N MET A 1 -9.40 10.84 49.84
CA MET A 1 -8.41 10.51 48.79
C MET A 1 -8.47 8.99 48.64
N GLN A 2 -8.94 8.39 47.54
CA GLN A 2 -8.49 8.55 46.17
C GLN A 2 -9.66 8.34 45.18
N GLN A 3 -9.71 9.15 44.13
CA GLN A 3 -10.63 8.98 43.00
C GLN A 3 -9.97 8.00 42.00
N MET A 4 -10.69 6.96 41.57
CA MET A 4 -10.26 6.13 40.43
C MET A 4 -11.06 6.54 39.19
N THR A 5 -10.33 7.16 38.27
CA THR A 5 -10.79 7.70 37.00
C THR A 5 -11.34 6.61 36.09
N GLN A 6 -12.63 6.74 35.73
CA GLN A 6 -13.29 6.01 34.65
C GLN A 6 -12.71 6.44 33.29
N ILE A 7 -12.03 5.55 32.59
CA ILE A 7 -11.55 5.79 31.22
C ILE A 7 -12.69 5.46 30.26
N ARG A 8 -13.29 6.51 29.69
CA ARG A 8 -14.34 6.44 28.67
C ARG A 8 -13.66 6.19 27.32
N ALA A 9 -13.70 4.96 26.82
CA ALA A 9 -13.39 4.69 25.42
C ALA A 9 -14.63 5.04 24.59
N ASN A 10 -14.67 6.26 24.06
CA ASN A 10 -15.66 6.71 23.08
C ASN A 10 -15.32 6.08 21.72
N ILE A 11 -15.81 4.86 21.47
CA ILE A 11 -15.82 4.28 20.13
C ILE A 11 -17.16 4.64 19.51
N GLN A 12 -17.14 5.72 18.74
CA GLN A 12 -18.31 6.28 18.06
C GLN A 12 -18.65 5.43 16.83
N GLU A 13 -19.84 4.84 16.91
CA GLU A 13 -20.79 4.38 15.90
C GLU A 13 -20.31 3.97 14.49
N ALA A 14 -20.65 2.73 14.16
CA ALA A 14 -20.61 2.14 12.83
C ALA A 14 -21.67 2.75 11.90
N SER A 15 -21.28 3.15 10.70
CA SER A 15 -22.16 3.20 9.53
C SER A 15 -21.35 3.15 8.23
N GLY A 16 -21.67 2.18 7.36
CA GLY A 16 -21.13 2.05 6.00
C GLY A 16 -20.09 0.93 5.87
N THR A 17 -20.55 -0.25 5.41
CA THR A 17 -19.77 -1.43 5.00
C THR A 17 -18.53 -1.73 5.84
N THR A 18 -18.62 -2.73 6.72
CA THR A 18 -17.49 -3.33 7.45
C THR A 18 -16.51 -3.96 6.45
N ALA A 19 -15.74 -3.14 5.74
CA ALA A 19 -14.52 -3.58 5.09
C ALA A 19 -13.64 -4.10 6.22
N LEU A 20 -13.39 -5.40 6.25
CA LEU A 20 -12.42 -6.03 7.14
C LEU A 20 -11.05 -5.38 6.89
N LYS A 21 -10.78 -4.26 7.56
CA LYS A 21 -9.46 -3.66 7.58
C LYS A 21 -8.60 -4.59 8.43
N THR A 22 -7.73 -5.34 7.77
CA THR A 22 -6.76 -6.20 8.45
C THR A 22 -5.94 -5.31 9.39
N PRO A 23 -5.60 -5.76 10.62
CA PRO A 23 -4.77 -4.99 11.55
C PRO A 23 -3.47 -4.55 10.89
N SER A 24 -2.93 -3.41 11.38
CA SER A 24 -1.78 -2.67 10.83
C SER A 24 -0.83 -3.55 10.01
N MET A 25 -0.95 -3.47 8.69
CA MET A 25 -0.17 -4.32 7.79
C MET A 25 1.31 -3.96 7.85
N LYS A 26 2.17 -4.98 7.83
CA LYS A 26 3.61 -4.79 7.63
C LYS A 26 3.84 -4.19 6.24
N ALA A 27 4.77 -3.25 6.14
CA ALA A 27 5.24 -2.76 4.84
C ALA A 27 5.77 -3.92 3.98
N PRO A 28 5.57 -3.88 2.65
CA PRO A 28 6.13 -4.85 1.73
C PRO A 28 7.65 -4.93 1.82
N ASP A 29 8.22 -6.11 1.56
CA ASP A 29 9.67 -6.25 1.47
C ASP A 29 10.20 -5.62 0.17
N PHE A 30 11.41 -5.07 0.23
CA PHE A 30 12.07 -4.52 -0.96
C PHE A 30 12.42 -5.62 -1.97
N PHE A 31 12.34 -5.30 -3.26
CA PHE A 31 12.69 -6.21 -4.34
C PHE A 31 13.74 -5.59 -5.26
N ASP A 32 14.91 -6.23 -5.35
CA ASP A 32 16.06 -5.75 -6.12
C ASP A 32 16.28 -6.50 -7.45
N GLY A 33 15.51 -7.56 -7.68
CA GLY A 33 15.58 -8.43 -8.86
C GLY A 33 16.64 -9.53 -8.81
N THR A 34 17.38 -9.70 -7.70
CA THR A 34 18.42 -10.74 -7.59
C THR A 34 17.84 -12.14 -7.43
N GLN A 35 16.66 -12.24 -6.80
CA GLN A 35 15.95 -13.50 -6.55
C GLN A 35 14.55 -13.44 -7.16
N PRO A 36 14.39 -13.67 -8.47
CA PRO A 36 13.11 -13.49 -9.17
C PRO A 36 11.95 -14.27 -8.55
N PHE A 37 12.20 -15.45 -8.00
CA PHE A 37 11.18 -16.26 -7.33
C PHE A 37 10.56 -15.60 -6.09
N LYS A 38 11.23 -14.61 -5.48
CA LYS A 38 10.71 -13.85 -4.33
C LYS A 38 9.70 -12.77 -4.71
N VAL A 39 9.51 -12.48 -6.00
CA VAL A 39 8.63 -11.39 -6.47
C VAL A 39 7.16 -11.54 -6.04
N ARG A 40 6.69 -12.77 -5.82
CA ARG A 40 5.30 -13.03 -5.44
C ARG A 40 4.92 -12.43 -4.08
N SER A 41 5.83 -12.48 -3.12
CA SER A 41 5.58 -12.00 -1.74
C SER A 41 5.28 -10.50 -1.67
N PRO A 42 6.11 -9.59 -2.23
CA PRO A 42 5.81 -8.17 -2.26
C PRO A 42 4.56 -7.87 -3.11
N ILE A 43 4.32 -8.57 -4.23
CA ILE A 43 3.10 -8.38 -5.04
C ILE A 43 1.84 -8.65 -4.22
N GLN A 44 1.78 -9.78 -3.50
CA GLN A 44 0.63 -10.11 -2.65
C GLN A 44 0.42 -9.06 -1.55
N SER A 45 1.52 -8.54 -0.99
CA SER A 45 1.48 -7.49 0.02
C SER A 45 0.88 -6.19 -0.55
N PHE A 46 1.30 -5.77 -1.76
CA PHE A 46 0.72 -4.60 -2.43
C PHE A 46 -0.77 -4.77 -2.70
N GLN A 47 -1.19 -5.93 -3.22
CA GLN A 47 -2.61 -6.21 -3.50
C GLN A 47 -3.48 -6.08 -2.25
N LEU A 48 -3.02 -6.60 -1.12
CA LEU A 48 -3.77 -6.54 0.13
C LEU A 48 -3.81 -5.11 0.70
N ILE A 49 -2.72 -4.35 0.59
CA ILE A 49 -2.68 -2.92 0.99
C ILE A 49 -3.65 -2.11 0.15
N PHE A 50 -3.64 -2.27 -1.17
CA PHE A 50 -4.54 -1.56 -2.08
C PHE A 50 -6.01 -1.91 -1.84
N HIS A 51 -6.29 -3.16 -1.45
CA HIS A 51 -7.63 -3.57 -1.08
C HIS A 51 -8.11 -2.92 0.24
N ASN A 52 -7.21 -2.76 1.20
CA ASN A 52 -7.53 -2.20 2.52
C ASN A 52 -7.61 -0.67 2.51
N GLU A 53 -6.79 -0.02 1.69
CA GLU A 53 -6.63 1.43 1.65
C GLU A 53 -7.13 2.04 0.32
N LYS A 54 -8.32 1.61 -0.12
CA LYS A 54 -8.93 2.06 -1.38
C LYS A 54 -9.03 3.58 -1.52
N GLY A 55 -9.21 4.30 -0.41
CA GLY A 55 -9.24 5.76 -0.41
C GLY A 55 -7.87 6.41 -0.62
N THR A 56 -6.81 5.82 -0.06
CA THR A 56 -5.43 6.29 -0.22
C THR A 56 -4.93 6.03 -1.65
N PHE A 57 -5.26 4.87 -2.20
CA PHE A 57 -4.84 4.42 -3.53
C PHE A 57 -5.94 4.52 -4.59
N SER A 58 -6.83 5.51 -4.46
CA SER A 58 -7.91 5.74 -5.42
C SER A 58 -7.41 6.14 -6.81
N GLU A 59 -6.21 6.73 -6.88
CA GLU A 59 -5.53 7.09 -8.12
C GLU A 59 -4.45 6.05 -8.42
N GLU A 60 -4.47 5.49 -9.63
CA GLU A 60 -3.47 4.51 -10.06
C GLU A 60 -2.04 5.05 -9.93
N LYS A 61 -1.85 6.36 -10.16
CA LYS A 61 -0.56 7.04 -9.97
C LYS A 61 -0.02 6.90 -8.53
N LYS A 62 -0.88 6.98 -7.51
CA LYS A 62 -0.48 6.81 -6.11
C LYS A 62 -0.06 5.37 -5.83
N GLY A 63 -0.81 4.40 -6.35
CA GLY A 63 -0.46 2.98 -6.24
C GLY A 63 0.87 2.66 -6.95
N PHE A 64 1.06 3.21 -8.15
CA PHE A 64 2.30 3.05 -8.91
C PHE A 64 3.50 3.65 -8.17
N LEU A 65 3.41 4.89 -7.68
CA LEU A 65 4.48 5.53 -6.89
C LEU A 65 4.80 4.75 -5.61
N TYR A 66 3.77 4.22 -4.95
CA TYR A 66 3.97 3.39 -3.77
C TYR A 66 4.75 2.12 -4.12
N VAL A 67 4.32 1.36 -5.12
CA VAL A 67 4.99 0.12 -5.55
C VAL A 67 6.44 0.39 -5.99
N THR A 68 6.70 1.45 -6.74
CA THR A 68 8.05 1.76 -7.22
C THR A 68 9.01 2.12 -6.11
N SER A 69 8.52 2.67 -4.99
CA SER A 69 9.35 2.98 -3.82
C SER A 69 9.99 1.74 -3.15
N PHE A 70 9.41 0.55 -3.33
CA PHE A 70 9.94 -0.71 -2.82
C PHE A 70 10.84 -1.45 -3.81
N HIS A 71 11.01 -0.90 -5.01
CA HIS A 71 11.90 -1.46 -6.01
C HIS A 71 13.29 -0.85 -5.90
N THR A 72 14.30 -1.71 -5.85
CA THR A 72 15.70 -1.31 -5.70
C THR A 72 16.57 -1.97 -6.77
N GLY A 73 17.86 -1.64 -6.80
CA GLY A 73 18.85 -2.35 -7.60
C GLY A 73 18.54 -2.39 -9.10
N ARG A 74 18.52 -3.60 -9.68
CA ARG A 74 18.30 -3.78 -11.12
C ARG A 74 16.88 -3.43 -11.54
N VAL A 75 15.93 -3.62 -10.63
CA VAL A 75 14.53 -3.39 -10.94
C VAL A 75 14.24 -1.90 -11.04
N THR A 76 14.86 -1.06 -10.21
CA THR A 76 14.74 0.41 -10.35
C THR A 76 15.17 0.87 -11.75
N LYS A 77 16.31 0.39 -12.25
CA LYS A 77 16.79 0.73 -13.61
C LYS A 77 15.83 0.28 -14.71
N TRP A 78 15.16 -0.86 -14.49
CA TRP A 78 14.17 -1.36 -15.43
C TRP A 78 12.87 -0.55 -15.41
N ILE A 79 12.44 -0.05 -14.24
CA ILE A 79 11.19 0.70 -14.08
C ILE A 79 11.37 2.20 -14.41
N GLU A 80 12.57 2.75 -14.26
CA GLU A 80 12.90 4.16 -14.52
C GLU A 80 12.27 4.78 -15.78
N PRO A 81 12.31 4.16 -16.98
CA PRO A 81 11.68 4.73 -18.17
C PRO A 81 10.15 4.85 -18.03
N PHE A 82 9.51 3.95 -17.30
CA PHE A 82 8.06 3.95 -17.08
C PHE A 82 7.63 4.92 -15.96
N VAL A 83 8.56 5.30 -15.07
CA VAL A 83 8.32 6.31 -14.03
C VAL A 83 8.49 7.71 -14.59
N SER A 84 9.53 7.92 -15.39
CA SER A 84 9.89 9.23 -15.97
C SER A 84 8.99 9.61 -17.13
N ASN A 85 8.59 8.62 -17.95
CA ASN A 85 7.54 8.73 -18.93
C ASN A 85 6.41 7.76 -18.53
N PRO A 86 5.54 8.11 -17.56
CA PRO A 86 4.31 7.37 -17.39
C PRO A 86 3.65 7.40 -18.76
N ILE A 87 3.41 6.22 -19.35
CA ILE A 87 2.84 6.08 -20.70
C ILE A 87 1.67 7.04 -20.78
N ASN A 88 1.88 8.15 -21.48
CA ASN A 88 0.94 9.24 -21.49
C ASN A 88 -0.18 8.78 -22.44
N GLN A 89 -1.36 8.71 -21.85
CA GLN A 89 -2.64 9.01 -22.47
C GLN A 89 -3.19 7.94 -23.41
N ASP A 90 -4.27 7.33 -22.93
CA ASP A 90 -5.41 6.91 -23.74
C ASP A 90 -5.49 7.80 -25.01
N PRO A 91 -5.26 7.24 -26.21
CA PRO A 91 -5.52 7.97 -27.43
C PRO A 91 -7.03 8.15 -27.50
N ASN A 92 -7.48 9.40 -27.38
CA ASN A 92 -8.84 9.85 -27.59
C ASN A 92 -9.64 9.05 -28.64
#